data_AF-A0A917ZZK1-F1
#
_entry.id   AF-A0A917ZZK1-F1
#
_cell.length_a   1.000
_cell.length_b   1.000
_cell.length_c   1.000
_cell.angle_alpha   90.00
_cell.angle_beta   90.00
_cell.angle_gamma   90.00
#
_symmetry.space_group_name_H-M   'P 1'
#
loop_
_entity.id
_entity.type
_entity.pdbx_description
1 polymer ?
#
loop_
_entity_poly.entity_id
_entity_poly.type
_entity_poly.pdbx_seq_one_letter_code
_entity_poly.pdbx_strand_id
1 'polypeptide(L)'
;MATRVDDCGFWQVVWLDPRAVRPVGVDGPAHPVVGWGALREVYPGTPPVEQPGWWSPRWEVAIAAALAYLLALSGGKQVVVPDGPVAEAFRKALDTLLPTGPSARELVLAGPGLSAVVPDIALVPRHPQTGEVWQCGAGAVVPLATDVWMYLAFNDDRRLAPATAGMPDIVRRDDPPPLLPWKPFRPDPDVFLRTLARLPAAQEPWLRAIYDHVKDHRYSLPCF
;
A
#
# COMPACT_ATOMS: atom_id res chain seq x y z
N MET A 1 20.89 12.42 -23.56
CA MET A 1 20.02 12.80 -24.70
C MET A 1 18.59 12.43 -24.32
N ALA A 2 17.64 13.35 -24.43
CA ALA A 2 16.22 13.05 -24.30
C ALA A 2 15.60 13.17 -25.70
N THR A 3 15.10 12.06 -26.24
CA THR A 3 14.40 12.03 -27.54
C THR A 3 12.90 12.16 -27.26
N ARG A 4 12.27 13.20 -27.81
CA ARG A 4 10.82 13.43 -27.73
C ARG A 4 10.15 12.70 -28.89
N VAL A 5 9.25 11.77 -28.58
CA VAL A 5 8.33 11.16 -29.55
C VAL A 5 6.96 11.78 -29.30
N ASP A 6 6.42 12.44 -30.32
CA ASP A 6 5.17 13.20 -30.25
C ASP A 6 4.06 12.43 -30.97
N ASP A 7 3.34 11.59 -30.21
CA ASP A 7 2.07 11.00 -30.63
C ASP A 7 0.99 11.48 -29.65
N CYS A 8 0.11 12.36 -30.13
CA CYS A 8 -0.92 13.06 -29.34
C CYS A 8 -1.99 12.15 -28.68
N GLY A 9 -1.85 10.82 -28.76
CA GLY A 9 -2.74 9.84 -28.13
C GLY A 9 -2.18 9.18 -26.88
N PHE A 10 -0.91 9.41 -26.53
CA PHE A 10 -0.25 8.76 -25.40
C PHE A 10 0.39 9.78 -24.47
N TRP A 11 0.26 9.56 -23.15
CA TRP A 11 0.97 10.35 -22.15
C TRP A 11 2.48 10.22 -22.41
N GLN A 12 3.13 11.36 -22.66
CA GLN A 12 4.59 11.40 -22.80
C GLN A 12 5.23 11.16 -21.44
N VAL A 13 6.04 10.10 -21.33
CA VAL A 13 6.85 9.81 -20.14
C VAL A 13 8.30 10.15 -20.45
N VAL A 14 8.85 11.13 -19.74
CA VAL A 14 10.28 11.47 -19.80
C VAL A 14 11.00 10.71 -18.70
N TRP A 15 11.85 9.77 -19.09
CA TRP A 15 12.72 9.06 -18.17
C TRP A 15 14.03 9.83 -18.03
N LEU A 16 14.35 10.26 -16.82
CA LEU A 16 15.66 10.80 -16.50
C LEU A 16 16.62 9.64 -16.25
N ASP A 17 17.80 9.67 -16.88
CA ASP A 17 18.89 8.76 -16.54
C ASP A 17 19.28 9.01 -15.07
N PRO A 18 19.22 8.02 -14.17
CA PRO A 18 19.54 8.20 -12.76
C PRO A 18 20.95 8.74 -12.52
N ARG A 19 21.90 8.48 -13.43
CA ARG A 19 23.28 8.99 -13.38
C ARG A 19 23.41 10.42 -13.90
N ALA A 20 22.41 10.92 -14.63
CA ALA A 20 22.34 12.28 -15.13
C ALA A 20 21.57 13.23 -14.20
N VAL A 21 20.94 12.71 -13.15
CA VAL A 21 20.27 13.52 -12.12
C VAL A 21 21.21 13.74 -10.95
N ARG A 22 21.42 14.99 -10.57
CA ARG A 22 22.06 15.35 -9.30
C ARG A 22 21.13 16.25 -8.49
N PRO A 23 21.08 16.10 -7.16
CA PRO A 23 20.40 17.08 -6.32
C PRO A 23 21.10 18.43 -6.49
N VAL A 24 20.32 19.47 -6.78
CA VAL A 24 20.80 20.86 -6.81
C VAL A 24 20.14 21.56 -5.63
N GLY A 25 20.93 22.11 -4.73
CA GLY A 25 20.41 23.02 -3.71
C GLY A 25 19.86 24.26 -4.40
N VAL A 26 18.56 24.50 -4.29
CA VAL A 26 17.92 25.71 -4.79
C VAL A 26 17.88 26.70 -3.64
N ASP A 27 18.44 27.89 -3.82
CA ASP A 27 18.29 28.98 -2.86
C ASP A 27 16.82 29.41 -2.81
N GLY A 28 16.14 28.93 -1.78
CA GLY A 28 14.75 29.22 -1.46
C GLY A 28 14.50 28.80 -0.02
N PRO A 29 13.46 29.33 0.63
CA PRO A 29 13.12 28.87 1.97
C PRO A 29 12.94 27.35 1.92
N ALA A 30 13.67 26.62 2.77
CA ALA A 30 13.47 25.19 2.92
C ALA A 30 11.99 24.98 3.22
N HIS A 31 11.30 24.18 2.41
CA HIS A 31 9.92 23.83 2.71
C HIS A 31 9.95 23.11 4.07
N PRO A 32 9.27 23.63 5.10
CA PRO A 32 9.34 23.04 6.42
C PRO A 32 8.85 21.59 6.33
N VAL A 33 9.62 20.68 6.93
CA VAL A 33 9.20 19.28 7.05
C VAL A 33 7.96 19.25 7.92
N VAL A 34 6.88 18.70 7.38
CA VAL A 34 5.60 18.59 8.06
C VAL A 34 5.75 17.55 9.17
N GLY A 35 5.45 17.91 10.42
CA GLY A 35 5.49 16.94 11.51
C GLY A 35 4.39 15.89 11.39
N TRP A 36 4.58 14.71 11.99
CA TRP A 36 3.63 13.60 11.97
C TRP A 36 2.18 13.98 12.34
N GLY A 37 2.00 14.93 13.27
CA GLY A 37 0.67 15.40 13.68
C GLY A 37 -0.08 16.19 12.61
N ALA A 38 0.62 16.85 11.70
CA ALA A 38 0.04 17.64 10.61
C ALA A 38 -0.08 16.85 9.29
N LEU A 39 0.41 15.61 9.23
CA LEU A 39 0.39 14.82 8.00
C LEU A 39 -1.03 14.59 7.46
N ARG A 40 -2.03 14.45 8.34
CA ARG A 40 -3.42 14.21 7.91
C ARG A 40 -4.02 15.39 7.15
N GLU A 41 -3.60 16.60 7.49
CA GLU A 41 -4.08 17.83 6.85
C GLU A 41 -3.39 18.05 5.50
N VAL A 42 -2.11 17.70 5.40
CA VAL A 42 -1.28 17.96 4.22
C VAL A 42 -1.33 16.81 3.20
N TYR A 43 -1.48 15.57 3.64
CA TYR A 43 -1.47 14.38 2.79
C TYR A 43 -2.81 13.63 2.93
N PRO A 44 -3.80 13.96 2.09
CA PRO A 44 -5.04 13.21 2.06
C PRO A 44 -4.77 11.75 1.68
N GLY A 45 -5.60 10.85 2.18
CA GLY A 45 -5.54 9.45 1.79
C GLY A 45 -5.83 9.29 0.30
N THR A 46 -5.04 8.46 -0.40
CA THR A 46 -5.28 8.16 -1.82
C THR A 46 -6.35 7.09 -1.94
N PRO A 47 -7.43 7.29 -2.71
CA PRO A 47 -8.41 6.24 -2.97
C PRO A 47 -7.81 5.00 -3.65
N PRO A 48 -8.26 3.79 -3.30
CA PRO A 48 -7.78 2.55 -3.90
C PRO A 48 -8.19 2.40 -5.36
N VAL A 49 -9.30 3.03 -5.75
CA VAL A 49 -9.89 2.92 -7.08
C VAL A 49 -9.86 4.29 -7.76
N GLU A 50 -9.22 4.34 -8.93
CA GLU A 50 -9.17 5.48 -9.82
C GLU A 50 -10.20 5.32 -10.94
N GLN A 51 -10.67 6.44 -11.50
CA GLN A 51 -11.57 6.38 -12.65
C GLN A 51 -10.88 5.73 -13.86
N PRO A 52 -11.62 4.95 -14.66
CA PRO A 52 -13.06 4.61 -14.54
C PRO A 52 -13.45 3.45 -13.59
N GLY A 53 -12.54 2.92 -12.77
CA GLY A 53 -12.79 1.73 -11.93
C GLY A 53 -11.56 0.82 -11.80
N TRP A 54 -10.36 1.37 -12.03
CA TRP A 54 -9.11 0.65 -11.97
C TRP A 54 -8.50 0.78 -10.58
N TRP A 55 -7.77 -0.24 -10.15
CA TRP A 55 -6.94 -0.08 -8.96
C TRP A 55 -5.86 0.97 -9.22
N SER A 56 -5.63 1.81 -8.22
CA SER A 56 -4.55 2.79 -8.25
C SER A 56 -3.21 2.06 -8.35
N PRO A 57 -2.36 2.35 -9.35
CA PRO A 57 -1.01 1.79 -9.40
C PRO A 57 -0.21 2.11 -8.13
N ARG A 58 -0.49 3.25 -7.50
CA ARG A 58 0.13 3.64 -6.24
C ARG A 58 -0.21 2.67 -5.10
N TRP A 59 -1.45 2.19 -5.05
CA TRP A 59 -1.88 1.15 -4.13
C TRP A 59 -1.22 -0.20 -4.44
N GLU A 60 -1.27 -0.63 -5.70
CA GLU A 60 -0.67 -1.91 -6.13
C GLU A 60 0.82 -1.98 -5.73
N VAL A 61 1.57 -0.90 -5.95
CA VAL A 61 2.99 -0.76 -5.59
C VAL A 61 3.22 -0.70 -4.07
N ALA A 62 2.45 0.12 -3.35
CA ALA A 62 2.64 0.31 -1.91
C ALA A 62 2.33 -0.97 -1.13
N ILE A 63 1.24 -1.65 -1.49
CA ILE A 63 0.85 -2.91 -0.87
C ILE A 63 1.83 -4.03 -1.24
N ALA A 64 2.31 -4.09 -2.49
CA ALA A 64 3.33 -5.06 -2.89
C ALA A 64 4.63 -4.93 -2.07
N ALA A 65 5.11 -3.71 -1.87
CA ALA A 65 6.28 -3.46 -1.05
C ALA A 65 6.04 -3.86 0.42
N ALA A 66 4.92 -3.43 1.01
CA ALA A 66 4.56 -3.77 2.39
C ALA A 66 4.38 -5.28 2.59
N LEU A 67 3.79 -5.98 1.61
CA LEU A 67 3.61 -7.43 1.64
C LEU A 67 4.96 -8.16 1.69
N ALA A 68 5.96 -7.71 0.92
CA ALA A 68 7.30 -8.30 0.97
C ALA A 68 7.95 -8.16 2.35
N TYR A 69 7.87 -6.98 2.98
CA TYR A 69 8.34 -6.78 4.35
C TYR A 69 7.58 -7.63 5.35
N LEU A 70 6.26 -7.71 5.21
CA LEU A 70 5.42 -8.48 6.11
C LEU A 70 5.71 -9.98 6.06
N LEU A 71 5.95 -10.55 4.86
CA LEU A 71 6.42 -11.93 4.74
C LEU A 71 7.77 -12.10 5.42
N ALA A 72 8.75 -11.25 5.14
CA ALA A 72 10.06 -11.35 5.76
C ALA A 72 10.00 -11.29 7.30
N LEU A 73 9.11 -10.47 7.85
CA LEU A 73 8.95 -10.28 9.30
C LEU A 73 8.02 -11.33 9.95
N SER A 74 7.19 -12.04 9.19
CA SER A 74 6.33 -13.11 9.73
C SER A 74 7.16 -14.30 10.21
N GLY A 75 8.31 -14.52 9.59
CA GLY A 75 9.16 -15.69 9.85
C GLY A 75 8.48 -17.00 9.44
N GLY A 76 7.66 -16.97 8.38
CA GLY A 76 6.95 -18.14 7.85
C GLY A 76 5.72 -18.55 8.66
N LYS A 77 5.34 -17.77 9.67
CA LYS A 77 4.12 -17.97 10.46
C LYS A 77 2.92 -17.36 9.76
N GLN A 78 1.74 -17.92 10.02
CA GLN A 78 0.47 -17.31 9.62
C GLN A 78 0.37 -15.88 10.18
N VAL A 79 -0.24 -14.98 9.43
CA VAL A 79 -0.49 -13.60 9.87
C VAL A 79 -2.00 -13.37 9.93
N VAL A 80 -2.51 -13.01 11.11
CA VAL A 80 -3.92 -12.64 11.30
C VAL A 80 -4.08 -11.19 10.88
N VAL A 81 -4.94 -10.94 9.90
CA VAL A 81 -5.18 -9.61 9.32
C VAL A 81 -6.50 -9.05 9.85
N PRO A 82 -6.52 -7.80 10.36
CA PRO A 82 -7.74 -7.19 10.88
C PRO A 82 -8.75 -7.01 9.75
N ASP A 83 -10.04 -7.12 10.09
CA ASP A 83 -11.13 -6.93 9.12
C ASP A 83 -11.14 -5.52 8.52
N GLY A 84 -11.89 -5.36 7.43
CA GLY A 84 -12.04 -4.09 6.72
C GLY A 84 -10.98 -3.88 5.63
N PRO A 85 -10.62 -2.63 5.30
CA PRO A 85 -9.77 -2.30 4.15
C PRO A 85 -8.39 -2.99 4.17
N VAL A 86 -7.84 -3.24 5.37
CA VAL A 86 -6.56 -3.97 5.51
C VAL A 86 -6.72 -5.43 5.09
N ALA A 87 -7.83 -6.09 5.44
CA ALA A 87 -8.11 -7.44 4.97
C ALA A 87 -8.26 -7.50 3.44
N GLU A 88 -8.97 -6.54 2.85
CA GLU A 88 -9.16 -6.48 1.39
C GLU A 88 -7.83 -6.38 0.63
N ALA A 89 -6.87 -5.63 1.18
CA ALA A 89 -5.56 -5.44 0.56
C ALA A 89 -4.59 -6.62 0.76
N PHE A 90 -4.59 -7.27 1.94
CA PHE A 90 -3.53 -8.21 2.32
C PHE A 90 -3.97 -9.68 2.47
N ARG A 91 -5.21 -9.95 2.93
CA ARG A 91 -5.62 -11.28 3.40
C ARG A 91 -5.45 -12.35 2.33
N LYS A 92 -5.98 -12.10 1.12
CA LYS A 92 -5.92 -13.08 0.03
C LYS A 92 -4.49 -13.46 -0.36
N ALA A 93 -3.59 -12.48 -0.43
CA ALA A 93 -2.19 -12.74 -0.74
C ALA A 93 -1.52 -13.52 0.39
N LEU A 94 -1.77 -13.17 1.65
CA LEU A 94 -1.16 -13.86 2.79
C LEU A 94 -1.66 -15.29 2.94
N ASP A 95 -2.96 -15.53 2.79
CA ASP A 95 -3.54 -16.87 2.86
C ASP A 95 -3.04 -17.78 1.72
N THR A 96 -2.62 -17.19 0.59
CA THR A 96 -2.05 -17.94 -0.53
C THR A 96 -0.57 -18.26 -0.31
N LEU A 97 0.19 -17.37 0.31
CA LEU A 97 1.65 -17.45 0.37
C LEU A 97 2.18 -18.05 1.68
N LEU A 98 1.44 -17.93 2.78
CA LEU A 98 1.85 -18.42 4.09
C LEU A 98 1.11 -19.72 4.44
N PRO A 99 1.80 -20.70 5.05
CA PRO A 99 1.13 -21.90 5.52
C PRO A 99 0.22 -21.58 6.70
N THR A 100 -0.99 -22.16 6.70
CA THR A 100 -1.86 -22.15 7.88
C THR A 100 -1.22 -22.99 8.99
N GLY A 101 -1.10 -22.43 10.19
CA GLY A 101 -0.38 -23.08 11.28
C GLY A 101 -0.83 -22.64 12.68
N PRO A 102 -0.47 -23.40 13.73
CA PRO A 102 -0.97 -23.16 15.09
C PRO A 102 -0.44 -21.87 15.73
N SER A 103 0.66 -21.30 15.20
CA SER A 103 1.19 -20.01 15.64
C SER A 103 0.89 -18.95 14.60
N ALA A 104 0.05 -17.98 14.96
CA ALA A 104 -0.25 -16.83 14.12
C ALA A 104 0.29 -15.55 14.77
N ARG A 105 0.77 -14.61 13.96
CA ARG A 105 1.17 -13.26 14.39
C ARG A 105 0.05 -12.30 14.05
N GLU A 106 -0.27 -11.38 14.95
CA GLU A 106 -1.31 -10.39 14.71
C GLU A 106 -0.75 -9.14 13.99
N LEU A 107 -1.38 -8.79 12.87
CA LEU A 107 -1.13 -7.53 12.17
C LEU A 107 -2.06 -6.45 12.71
N VAL A 108 -1.51 -5.28 13.01
CA VAL A 108 -2.31 -4.11 13.42
C VAL A 108 -1.91 -2.91 12.57
N LEU A 109 -2.91 -2.12 12.17
CA LEU A 109 -2.67 -0.80 11.59
C LEU A 109 -2.38 0.20 12.71
N ALA A 110 -1.18 0.77 12.73
CA ALA A 110 -0.74 1.68 13.78
C ALA A 110 -0.12 2.95 13.18
N GLY A 111 -0.17 4.05 13.93
CA GLY A 111 0.40 5.32 13.47
C GLY A 111 -0.19 6.54 14.16
N PRO A 112 0.12 7.75 13.67
CA PRO A 112 -0.36 9.00 14.24
C PRO A 112 -1.89 9.02 14.35
N GLY A 113 -2.42 9.24 15.55
CA GLY A 113 -3.88 9.28 15.79
C GLY A 113 -4.56 7.92 15.98
N LEU A 114 -3.80 6.81 15.97
CA LEU A 114 -4.28 5.47 16.34
C LEU A 114 -3.64 5.01 17.67
N SER A 115 -4.24 4.00 18.31
CA SER A 115 -3.73 3.43 19.57
C SER A 115 -2.34 2.83 19.40
N ALA A 116 -1.51 2.93 20.45
CA ALA A 116 -0.10 2.52 20.44
C ALA A 116 0.14 1.07 20.91
N VAL A 117 -0.90 0.33 21.32
CA VAL A 117 -0.77 -1.07 21.77
C VAL A 117 -0.67 -1.94 20.53
N VAL A 118 0.51 -2.55 20.30
CA VAL A 118 0.75 -3.40 19.14
C VAL A 118 1.34 -4.74 19.57
N PRO A 119 0.66 -5.87 19.29
CA PRO A 119 1.06 -7.18 19.78
C PRO A 119 2.27 -7.76 19.03
N ASP A 120 2.22 -7.86 17.68
CA ASP A 120 3.29 -8.54 16.93
C ASP A 120 3.84 -7.71 15.75
N ILE A 121 3.00 -7.34 14.78
CA ILE A 121 3.41 -6.64 13.56
C ILE A 121 2.59 -5.35 13.39
N ALA A 122 3.27 -4.22 13.27
CA ALA A 122 2.65 -2.94 12.99
C ALA A 122 2.76 -2.58 11.50
N LEU A 123 1.63 -2.29 10.84
CA LEU A 123 1.61 -1.60 9.56
C LEU A 123 1.54 -0.09 9.82
N VAL A 124 2.62 0.62 9.51
CA VAL A 124 2.81 2.03 9.91
C VAL A 124 3.15 2.94 8.74
N PRO A 125 2.87 4.25 8.83
CA PRO A 125 3.20 5.16 7.74
C PRO A 125 4.71 5.43 7.69
N ARG A 126 5.21 5.55 6.45
CA ARG A 126 6.53 6.07 6.12
C ARG A 126 6.42 7.50 5.64
N HIS A 127 7.07 8.41 6.36
CA HIS A 127 7.02 9.84 6.12
C HIS A 127 7.33 10.20 4.67
N PRO A 128 6.49 10.98 3.98
CA PRO A 128 6.63 11.24 2.55
C PRO A 128 7.86 12.10 2.21
N GLN A 129 8.21 13.06 3.08
CA GLN A 129 9.37 13.96 2.86
C GLN A 129 10.70 13.39 3.37
N THR A 130 10.75 12.82 4.58
CA THR A 130 12.01 12.32 5.18
C THR A 130 12.26 10.85 4.89
N GLY A 131 11.24 10.09 4.50
CA GLY A 131 11.33 8.64 4.35
C GLY A 131 11.46 7.89 5.68
N GLU A 132 11.37 8.57 6.82
CA GLU A 132 11.40 7.95 8.14
C GLU A 132 10.17 7.09 8.39
N VAL A 133 10.34 5.99 9.12
CA VAL A 133 9.24 5.10 9.50
C VAL A 133 8.71 5.52 10.86
N TRP A 134 7.39 5.61 10.99
CA TRP A 134 6.76 5.91 12.29
C TRP A 134 7.19 4.89 13.34
N GLN A 135 7.63 5.40 14.50
CA GLN A 135 8.13 4.57 15.59
C GLN A 135 6.96 4.13 16.47
N CYS A 136 6.91 2.82 16.75
CA CYS A 136 5.96 2.24 17.70
C CYS A 136 6.65 1.11 18.47
N GLY A 137 6.12 0.75 19.63
CA GLY A 137 6.67 -0.30 20.49
C GLY A 137 6.43 -1.73 20.00
N ALA A 138 6.15 -1.93 18.72
CA ALA A 138 5.86 -3.25 18.15
C ALA A 138 7.12 -4.10 17.98
N GLY A 139 6.99 -5.42 18.06
CA GLY A 139 8.09 -6.35 17.81
C GLY A 139 8.59 -6.34 16.37
N ALA A 140 7.73 -5.99 15.40
CA ALA A 140 8.08 -5.81 14.00
C ALA A 140 7.29 -4.66 13.38
N VAL A 141 7.94 -3.90 12.50
CA VAL A 141 7.38 -2.70 11.86
C VAL A 141 7.46 -2.83 10.35
N VAL A 142 6.30 -2.75 9.68
CA VAL A 142 6.14 -2.80 8.23
C VAL A 142 5.82 -1.38 7.74
N PRO A 143 6.71 -0.75 6.95
CA PRO A 143 6.44 0.58 6.41
C PRO A 143 5.44 0.51 5.26
N LEU A 144 4.50 1.46 5.24
CA LEU A 144 3.55 1.69 4.16
C LEU A 144 3.62 3.15 3.70
N ALA A 145 3.35 3.41 2.42
CA ALA A 145 3.24 4.78 1.92
C ALA A 145 2.18 5.56 2.71
N THR A 146 2.52 6.76 3.20
CA THR A 146 1.67 7.55 4.11
C THR A 146 0.25 7.75 3.59
N ASP A 147 0.06 8.03 2.32
CA ASP A 147 -1.25 8.31 1.73
C ASP A 147 -2.12 7.04 1.61
N VAL A 148 -1.53 5.89 1.31
CA VAL A 148 -2.24 4.60 1.34
C VAL A 148 -2.59 4.23 2.78
N TRP A 149 -1.64 4.44 3.71
CA TRP A 149 -1.89 4.23 5.14
C TRP A 149 -3.00 5.16 5.67
N MET A 150 -3.02 6.44 5.27
CA MET A 150 -4.04 7.41 5.66
C MET A 150 -5.42 6.96 5.22
N TYR A 151 -5.54 6.43 4.00
CA TYR A 151 -6.80 5.88 3.52
C TYR A 151 -7.22 4.67 4.35
N LEU A 152 -6.33 3.70 4.57
CA LEU A 152 -6.64 2.52 5.39
C LEU A 152 -7.02 2.87 6.84
N ALA A 153 -6.42 3.92 7.42
CA ALA A 153 -6.58 4.30 8.81
C ALA A 153 -7.85 5.13 9.08
N PHE A 154 -8.24 5.99 8.14
CA PHE A 154 -9.26 7.01 8.39
C PHE A 154 -10.42 7.00 7.40
N ASN A 155 -10.35 6.22 6.33
CA ASN A 155 -11.46 6.14 5.40
C ASN A 155 -12.52 5.15 5.88
N ASP A 156 -13.73 5.67 6.10
CA ASP A 156 -14.91 4.89 6.49
C ASP A 156 -15.86 4.85 5.29
N ASP A 157 -15.61 3.94 4.35
CA ASP A 157 -16.42 3.73 3.13
C ASP A 157 -17.90 3.43 3.44
N ARG A 158 -18.24 3.13 4.70
CA ARG A 158 -19.63 2.98 5.17
C ARG A 158 -20.44 4.27 5.13
N ARG A 159 -19.81 5.43 4.95
CA ARG A 159 -20.49 6.72 4.79
C ARG A 159 -20.90 7.05 3.35
N LEU A 160 -20.52 6.22 2.39
CA LEU A 160 -20.84 6.40 0.97
C LEU A 160 -22.00 5.53 0.49
N ALA A 161 -22.60 4.70 1.37
CA ALA A 161 -23.90 4.11 1.07
C ALA A 161 -24.92 5.26 1.07
N PRO A 162 -25.58 5.56 -0.07
CA PRO A 162 -26.65 6.53 -0.05
C PRO A 162 -27.73 5.98 0.90
N ALA A 163 -28.22 6.82 1.80
CA ALA A 163 -29.40 6.55 2.62
C ALA A 163 -30.67 6.53 1.72
N THR A 164 -30.65 5.67 0.70
CA THR A 164 -31.63 5.56 -0.37
C THR A 164 -32.88 4.81 0.07
N ALA A 165 -32.84 4.13 1.23
CA ALA A 165 -33.99 3.45 1.79
C ALA A 165 -34.87 4.46 2.54
N GLY A 166 -35.71 5.21 1.81
CA GLY A 166 -36.80 6.02 2.38
C GLY A 166 -36.81 7.50 2.07
N MET A 167 -35.88 8.02 1.25
CA MET A 167 -35.88 9.42 0.83
C MET A 167 -36.74 9.61 -0.44
N PRO A 168 -37.60 10.65 -0.50
CA PRO A 168 -38.35 10.98 -1.70
C PRO A 168 -37.42 11.23 -2.89
N ASP A 169 -37.83 10.84 -4.11
CA ASP A 169 -36.99 10.99 -5.33
C ASP A 169 -36.48 12.43 -5.53
N ILE A 170 -37.20 13.45 -5.04
CA ILE A 170 -36.81 14.86 -5.13
C ILE A 170 -35.62 15.25 -4.24
N VAL A 171 -35.18 14.36 -3.33
CA VAL A 171 -34.09 14.59 -2.36
C VAL A 171 -32.91 13.62 -2.58
N ARG A 172 -32.94 12.81 -3.66
CA ARG A 172 -31.76 11.99 -4.00
C ARG A 172 -30.62 12.93 -4.36
N ARG A 173 -29.49 12.80 -3.65
CA ARG A 173 -28.26 13.48 -4.05
C ARG A 173 -27.79 12.87 -5.36
N ASP A 174 -27.46 13.72 -6.34
CA ASP A 174 -26.79 13.34 -7.60
C ASP A 174 -25.31 12.94 -7.39
N ASP A 175 -24.94 12.49 -6.18
CA ASP A 175 -23.59 12.02 -5.92
C ASP A 175 -23.38 10.74 -6.74
N PRO A 176 -22.34 10.68 -7.60
CA PRO A 176 -22.06 9.47 -8.36
C PRO A 176 -21.82 8.31 -7.38
N PRO A 177 -22.30 7.10 -7.71
CA PRO A 177 -22.09 5.93 -6.86
C PRO A 177 -20.59 5.72 -6.61
N PRO A 178 -20.21 5.15 -5.45
CA PRO A 178 -18.82 4.85 -5.17
C PRO A 178 -18.21 4.03 -6.32
N LEU A 179 -17.03 4.43 -6.77
CA LEU A 179 -16.32 3.74 -7.85
C LEU A 179 -15.93 2.35 -7.38
N LEU A 180 -16.59 1.33 -7.94
CA LEU A 180 -16.30 -0.05 -7.63
C LEU A 180 -15.23 -0.60 -8.58
N PRO A 181 -14.24 -1.35 -8.07
CA PRO A 181 -13.22 -1.94 -8.91
C PRO A 181 -13.81 -3.08 -9.75
N TRP A 182 -13.45 -3.16 -11.03
CA TRP A 182 -13.97 -4.20 -11.92
C TRP A 182 -13.26 -5.56 -11.78
N LYS A 183 -12.13 -5.60 -11.06
CA LYS A 183 -11.35 -6.81 -10.78
C LYS A 183 -10.96 -6.86 -9.31
N PRO A 184 -10.72 -8.05 -8.73
CA PRO A 184 -10.12 -8.16 -7.40
C PRO A 184 -8.78 -7.44 -7.33
N PHE A 185 -8.45 -6.89 -6.16
CA PHE A 185 -7.14 -6.28 -5.92
C PHE A 185 -6.01 -7.28 -6.12
N ARG A 186 -4.91 -6.84 -6.73
CA ARG A 186 -3.67 -7.59 -6.89
C ARG A 186 -2.49 -6.65 -6.65
N PRO A 187 -1.57 -6.97 -5.72
CA PRO A 187 -0.34 -6.22 -5.57
C PRO A 187 0.54 -6.36 -6.82
N ASP A 188 1.34 -5.35 -7.13
CA ASP A 188 2.28 -5.40 -8.26
C ASP A 188 3.34 -6.51 -8.04
N PRO A 189 3.39 -7.55 -8.90
CA PRO A 189 4.29 -8.69 -8.70
C PRO A 189 5.77 -8.32 -8.88
N ASP A 190 6.09 -7.38 -9.77
CA ASP A 190 7.47 -6.98 -10.05
C ASP A 190 8.06 -6.18 -8.88
N VAL A 191 7.27 -5.29 -8.28
CA VAL A 191 7.64 -4.55 -7.07
C VAL A 191 7.76 -5.49 -5.88
N PHE A 192 6.83 -6.43 -5.73
CA PHE A 192 6.89 -7.44 -4.67
C PHE A 192 8.20 -8.24 -4.76
N LEU A 193 8.49 -8.86 -5.91
CA LEU A 193 9.70 -9.66 -6.11
C LEU A 193 10.96 -8.82 -5.94
N ARG A 194 11.00 -7.61 -6.50
CA ARG A 194 12.15 -6.70 -6.37
C ARG A 194 12.39 -6.27 -4.93
N THR A 195 11.33 -6.01 -4.17
CA THR A 195 11.43 -5.64 -2.76
C THR A 195 11.89 -6.84 -1.94
N LEU A 196 11.28 -8.00 -2.14
CA LEU A 196 11.62 -9.24 -1.44
C LEU A 196 13.10 -9.60 -1.64
N ALA A 197 13.59 -9.58 -2.88
CA ALA A 197 14.99 -9.91 -3.20
C ALA A 197 16.04 -9.00 -2.53
N ARG A 198 15.65 -7.82 -2.04
CA ARG A 198 16.54 -6.89 -1.34
C ARG A 198 16.58 -7.11 0.17
N LEU A 199 15.66 -7.92 0.71
CA LEU A 199 15.59 -8.20 2.14
C LEU A 199 16.58 -9.31 2.50
N PRO A 200 17.33 -9.19 3.63
CA PRO A 200 18.24 -10.25 4.08
C PRO A 200 17.54 -11.61 4.26
N ALA A 201 16.29 -11.59 4.75
CA ALA A 201 15.48 -12.78 4.95
C ALA A 201 15.15 -13.54 3.65
N ALA A 202 15.35 -12.96 2.47
CA ALA A 202 15.12 -13.66 1.20
C ALA A 202 16.08 -14.83 0.94
N GLN A 203 17.16 -14.92 1.73
CA GLN A 203 18.06 -16.08 1.74
C GLN A 203 17.48 -17.27 2.52
N GLU A 204 16.45 -17.06 3.33
CA GLU A 204 15.81 -18.15 4.06
C GLU A 204 15.12 -19.11 3.06
N PRO A 205 15.32 -20.43 3.17
CA PRO A 205 14.82 -21.39 2.18
C PRO A 205 13.32 -21.30 1.91
N TRP A 206 12.52 -21.06 2.95
CA TRP A 206 11.06 -20.96 2.84
C TRP A 206 10.62 -19.70 2.09
N LEU A 207 11.27 -18.55 2.33
CA LEU A 207 10.94 -17.29 1.68
C LEU A 207 11.47 -17.29 0.24
N ARG A 208 12.59 -17.96 0.01
CA ARG A 208 13.12 -18.22 -1.32
C ARG A 208 12.17 -19.07 -2.15
N ALA A 209 11.57 -20.11 -1.57
CA ALA A 209 10.57 -20.92 -2.25
C ALA A 209 9.34 -20.10 -2.67
N ILE A 210 8.88 -19.17 -1.82
CA ILE A 210 7.81 -18.23 -2.17
C ILE A 210 8.23 -17.32 -3.33
N TYR A 211 9.44 -16.75 -3.26
CA TYR A 211 9.97 -15.90 -4.32
C TYR A 211 9.99 -16.62 -5.67
N ASP A 212 10.53 -17.84 -5.71
CA ASP A 212 10.63 -18.62 -6.94
C ASP A 212 9.23 -19.04 -7.43
N HIS A 213 8.32 -19.43 -6.53
CA HIS A 213 6.94 -19.76 -6.87
C HIS A 213 6.18 -18.59 -7.53
N VAL A 214 6.26 -17.39 -6.95
CA VAL A 214 5.62 -16.19 -7.49
C VAL A 214 6.27 -15.77 -8.82
N LYS A 215 7.60 -15.88 -8.93
CA LYS A 215 8.34 -15.59 -10.16
C LYS A 215 7.94 -16.51 -11.32
N ASP A 216 7.64 -17.77 -11.03
CA ASP A 216 7.27 -18.76 -12.06
C ASP A 216 5.78 -18.69 -12.44
N HIS A 217 4.92 -18.21 -11.54
CA HIS A 217 3.45 -18.20 -11.70
C HIS A 217 2.81 -16.80 -11.68
N ARG A 218 3.57 -15.76 -12.05
CA ARG A 218 3.19 -14.34 -11.94
C ARG A 218 1.80 -13.98 -12.46
N TYR A 219 1.34 -14.65 -13.52
CA TYR A 219 0.06 -14.39 -14.18
C TYR A 219 -1.05 -15.40 -13.82
N SER A 220 -0.67 -16.48 -13.12
CA SER A 220 -1.56 -17.60 -12.82
C SER A 220 -1.97 -17.62 -11.34
N LEU A 221 -1.26 -16.89 -10.48
CA LEU A 221 -1.61 -16.79 -9.06
C LEU A 221 -2.87 -15.94 -8.89
N PRO A 222 -3.93 -16.44 -8.21
CA PRO A 222 -5.15 -15.66 -8.04
C PRO A 222 -4.96 -14.38 -7.20
N CYS A 223 -3.82 -14.24 -6.52
CA CYS A 223 -3.41 -13.10 -5.71
C CYS A 223 -2.39 -12.15 -6.37
N PHE A 224 -1.84 -12.48 -7.55
CA PHE A 224 -0.87 -11.66 -8.31
C PHE A 224 -1.25 -11.51 -9.80
#